data_AF-A0A524HS52-F1
#
_entry.id   AF-A0A524HS52-F1
#
_cell.length_a   1.000
_cell.length_b   1.000
_cell.length_c   1.000
_cell.angle_alpha   90.00
_cell.angle_beta   90.00
_cell.angle_gamma   90.00
#
_symmetry.space_group_name_H-M   'P 1'
#
loop_
_entity.id
_entity.type
_entity.pdbx_description
1 polymer ?
#
loop_
_entity_poly.entity_id
_entity_poly.type
_entity_poly.pdbx_seq_one_letter_code
_entity_poly.pdbx_strand_id
1 'polypeptide(L)'
;DGVEKMTGLFAQLSAPIDFDAVDDQPVDLIFLLLAPPGAGADHLKALARVSRLLRNQPICDKLRAAADAAALYALLTEPTASQAA
;
A
#
# COMPACT_ATOMS: atom_id res chain seq x y z
N ASP A 1 -7.10 21.55 -10.45
CA ASP A 1 -5.63 21.57 -10.60
C ASP A 1 -5.00 20.87 -9.42
N GLY A 2 -4.13 19.89 -9.67
CA GLY A 2 -3.64 19.01 -8.63
C GLY A 2 -2.71 17.94 -9.22
N VAL A 3 -3.04 16.66 -9.00
CA VAL A 3 -2.17 15.54 -9.38
C VAL A 3 -2.28 15.25 -10.89
N GLU A 4 -1.14 15.25 -11.60
CA GLU A 4 -1.08 15.06 -13.06
C GLU A 4 -1.02 13.58 -13.50
N LYS A 5 -0.62 12.68 -12.59
CA LYS A 5 -0.42 11.25 -12.87
C LYS A 5 -0.79 10.39 -11.67
N MET A 6 -1.14 9.13 -11.91
CA MET A 6 -1.33 8.15 -10.83
C MET A 6 -0.11 8.15 -9.91
N THR A 7 -0.32 8.41 -8.63
CA THR A 7 0.76 8.53 -7.64
C THR A 7 0.39 7.71 -6.41
N GLY A 8 1.29 6.82 -6.01
CA GLY A 8 1.19 6.06 -4.78
C GLY A 8 2.18 6.57 -3.73
N LEU A 9 1.75 6.63 -2.48
CA LEU A 9 2.61 6.88 -1.34
C LEU A 9 2.39 5.78 -0.31
N PHE A 10 3.46 5.24 0.23
CA PHE A 10 3.42 4.32 1.34
C PHE A 10 4.10 4.94 2.56
N ALA A 11 3.46 4.81 3.70
CA ALA A 11 3.99 5.22 4.98
C ALA A 11 3.93 4.05 5.96
N GLN A 12 5.07 3.77 6.57
CA GLN A 12 5.17 2.95 7.76
C GLN A 12 5.33 3.90 8.96
N LEU A 13 4.40 3.84 9.92
CA LEU A 13 4.45 4.65 11.11
C LEU A 13 5.39 4.03 12.14
N SER A 14 6.12 4.88 12.88
CA SER A 14 6.98 4.41 13.98
C SER A 14 6.17 3.92 15.19
N ALA A 15 4.92 4.34 15.31
CA ALA A 15 3.98 3.91 16.32
C ALA A 15 2.59 3.71 15.67
N PRO A 16 1.90 2.60 15.91
CA PRO A 16 0.53 2.40 15.46
C PRO A 16 -0.40 3.48 16.04
N ILE A 17 -1.37 3.92 15.23
CA ILE A 17 -2.38 4.91 15.65
C ILE A 17 -3.76 4.28 15.71
N ASP A 18 -4.59 4.81 16.60
CA ASP A 18 -6.03 4.54 16.53
C ASP A 18 -6.60 5.24 15.29
N PHE A 19 -7.10 4.45 14.35
CA PHE A 19 -7.57 4.91 13.04
C PHE A 19 -9.05 4.56 12.81
N ASP A 20 -9.76 4.12 13.84
CA ASP A 20 -11.13 3.60 13.72
C ASP A 20 -11.23 2.52 12.63
N ALA A 21 -10.25 1.60 12.61
CA ALA A 21 -10.23 0.50 11.66
C ALA A 21 -11.43 -0.45 11.90
N VAL A 22 -11.90 -1.10 10.83
CA VAL A 22 -13.10 -1.98 10.90
C VAL A 22 -12.93 -3.18 11.85
N ASP A 23 -11.69 -3.58 12.10
CA ASP A 23 -11.31 -4.65 13.03
C ASP A 23 -10.85 -4.15 14.41
N ASP A 24 -11.03 -2.86 14.68
CA ASP A 24 -10.62 -2.16 15.91
C ASP A 24 -9.12 -2.31 16.22
N GLN A 25 -8.28 -2.64 15.23
CA GLN A 25 -6.83 -2.72 15.40
C GLN A 25 -6.16 -1.38 15.08
N PRO A 26 -5.11 -1.00 15.81
CA PRO A 26 -4.35 0.19 15.49
C PRO A 26 -3.58 0.01 14.17
N VAL A 27 -3.45 1.09 13.41
CA VAL A 27 -2.89 1.09 12.06
C VAL A 27 -1.48 1.68 12.04
N ASP A 28 -0.55 0.97 11.42
CA ASP A 28 0.84 1.39 11.25
C ASP A 28 1.33 1.34 9.79
N LEU A 29 0.63 0.65 8.90
CA LEU A 29 0.92 0.59 7.47
C LEU A 29 -0.17 1.33 6.70
N ILE A 30 0.21 2.39 5.98
CA ILE A 30 -0.71 3.24 5.24
C ILE A 30 -0.29 3.32 3.78
N PHE A 31 -1.23 3.13 2.88
CA PHE A 31 -1.05 3.39 1.45
C PHE A 31 -2.05 4.43 0.97
N LEU A 32 -1.53 5.51 0.38
CA LEU A 32 -2.30 6.56 -0.27
C LEU A 32 -2.19 6.39 -1.79
N LEU A 33 -3.34 6.42 -2.46
CA LEU A 33 -3.42 6.41 -3.92
C LEU A 33 -4.08 7.68 -4.41
N LEU A 34 -3.35 8.46 -5.20
CA LEU A 34 -3.82 9.69 -5.85
C LEU A 34 -3.99 9.43 -7.34
N ALA A 35 -5.14 9.83 -7.87
CA ALA A 35 -5.48 9.68 -9.28
C ALA A 35 -5.78 11.05 -9.91
N PRO A 36 -5.29 11.32 -11.13
CA PRO A 36 -5.71 12.51 -11.85
C PRO A 36 -7.22 12.44 -12.17
N PRO A 37 -7.89 13.59 -12.34
CA PRO A 37 -9.24 13.62 -12.87
C PRO A 37 -9.33 12.83 -14.17
N GLY A 38 -10.34 11.97 -14.30
CA GLY A 38 -10.53 11.17 -15.52
C GLY A 38 -9.68 9.91 -15.64
N ALA A 39 -8.98 9.47 -14.59
CA ALA A 39 -8.18 8.23 -14.58
C ALA A 39 -8.98 6.91 -14.80
N GLY A 40 -10.28 7.00 -15.09
CA GLY A 40 -11.14 5.85 -15.38
C GLY A 40 -11.04 4.77 -14.31
N ALA A 41 -10.97 3.50 -14.71
CA ALA A 41 -10.88 2.36 -13.80
C ALA A 41 -9.45 2.04 -13.33
N ASP A 42 -8.43 2.78 -13.76
CA ASP A 42 -7.03 2.41 -13.47
C ASP A 42 -6.67 2.59 -12.00
N HIS A 43 -7.30 3.56 -11.31
CA HIS A 43 -7.16 3.68 -9.86
C HIS A 43 -7.75 2.48 -9.11
N LEU A 44 -8.84 1.87 -9.61
CA LEU A 44 -9.41 0.66 -9.01
C LEU A 44 -8.49 -0.55 -9.19
N LYS A 45 -7.85 -0.70 -10.36
CA LYS A 45 -6.87 -1.76 -10.60
C LYS A 45 -5.66 -1.61 -9.67
N ALA A 46 -5.16 -0.38 -9.52
CA ALA A 46 -4.06 -0.07 -8.61
C ALA A 46 -4.44 -0.37 -7.14
N LEU A 47 -5.61 0.08 -6.70
CA LEU A 47 -6.14 -0.19 -5.37
C LEU A 47 -6.30 -1.69 -5.11
N ALA A 48 -6.84 -2.44 -6.07
CA ALA A 48 -7.00 -3.89 -5.93
C ALA A 48 -5.65 -4.61 -5.78
N ARG A 49 -4.62 -4.18 -6.52
CA ARG A 49 -3.27 -4.73 -6.39
C ARG A 49 -2.68 -4.46 -5.00
N VAL A 50 -2.74 -3.21 -4.53
CA VAL A 50 -2.24 -2.82 -3.21
C VAL A 50 -3.01 -3.53 -2.10
N SER A 51 -4.34 -3.62 -2.20
CA SER A 51 -5.17 -4.33 -1.21
C SER A 51 -4.80 -5.80 -1.10
N ARG A 52 -4.54 -6.50 -2.21
CA ARG A 52 -4.08 -7.89 -2.18
C ARG A 52 -2.72 -8.04 -1.51
N LEU A 53 -1.81 -7.12 -1.79
CA LEU A 53 -0.48 -7.12 -1.19
C LEU A 53 -0.56 -6.91 0.33
N LEU A 54 -1.35 -5.94 0.80
CA LEU A 54 -1.52 -5.65 2.22
C LEU A 54 -2.41 -6.64 2.98
N ARG A 55 -3.13 -7.53 2.29
CA ARG A 55 -3.82 -8.68 2.90
C ARG A 55 -2.88 -9.87 3.17
N ASN A 56 -1.68 -9.87 2.60
CA ASN A 56 -0.70 -10.92 2.80
C ASN A 56 0.12 -10.64 4.07
N GLN A 57 -0.22 -11.32 5.17
CA GLN A 57 0.42 -11.12 6.46
C GLN A 57 1.95 -11.23 6.41
N PRO A 58 2.55 -12.27 5.79
CA PRO A 58 4.00 -12.32 5.59
C PRO A 58 4.62 -11.11 4.89
N ILE A 59 3.92 -10.48 3.94
CA ILE A 59 4.40 -9.24 3.30
C ILE A 59 4.30 -8.07 4.28
N CYS A 60 3.20 -7.94 5.01
CA CYS A 60 3.03 -6.90 6.03
C CYS A 60 4.11 -6.98 7.11
N ASP A 61 4.48 -8.18 7.54
CA ASP A 61 5.55 -8.39 8.52
C ASP A 61 6.92 -7.95 7.97
N LYS A 62 7.20 -8.24 6.69
CA LYS A 62 8.41 -7.74 6.01
C LYS A 62 8.43 -6.22 5.88
N LEU A 63 7.28 -5.61 5.55
CA LEU A 63 7.16 -4.15 5.49
C LEU A 63 7.43 -3.53 6.86
N ARG A 64 6.92 -4.13 7.95
CA ARG A 64 7.19 -3.67 9.32
C ARG A 64 8.66 -3.83 9.74
N ALA A 65 9.34 -4.84 9.22
CA ALA A 65 10.75 -5.09 9.50
C ALA A 65 11.72 -4.31 8.59
N ALA A 66 11.23 -3.56 7.60
CA ALA A 66 12.06 -2.82 6.67
C ALA A 66 12.86 -1.71 7.39
N ALA A 67 14.16 -1.61 7.09
CA ALA A 67 15.05 -0.68 7.77
C ALA A 67 14.92 0.77 7.27
N ASP A 68 14.49 0.95 6.02
CA ASP A 68 14.41 2.25 5.37
C ASP A 68 13.39 2.29 4.21
N ALA A 69 13.20 3.49 3.66
CA ALA A 69 12.28 3.73 2.55
C ALA A 69 12.67 2.99 1.26
N ALA A 70 13.96 2.71 1.04
CA ALA A 70 14.41 1.99 -0.14
C ALA A 70 14.03 0.50 -0.06
N ALA A 71 14.17 -0.11 1.11
CA ALA A 71 13.72 -1.47 1.38
C ALA A 71 12.19 -1.59 1.23
N LEU A 72 11.43 -0.62 1.76
CA LEU A 72 9.98 -0.55 1.57
C LEU A 72 9.60 -0.46 0.09
N TYR A 73 10.23 0.43 -0.66
CA TYR A 73 9.97 0.59 -2.09
C TYR A 73 10.27 -0.69 -2.87
N ALA A 74 11.38 -1.37 -2.57
CA ALA A 74 11.73 -2.65 -3.18
C ALA A 74 10.67 -3.72 -2.92
N LEU A 75 10.23 -3.92 -1.67
CA LEU A 75 9.19 -4.89 -1.31
C LEU A 75 7.85 -4.61 -2.01
N LEU A 76 7.46 -3.34 -2.15
CA LEU A 76 6.19 -2.95 -2.77
C LEU A 76 6.19 -3.06 -4.29
N THR A 77 7.36 -2.93 -4.92
CA THR A 77 7.52 -2.96 -6.38
C THR A 77 8.05 -4.28 -6.92
N GLU A 78 8.39 -5.22 -6.03
CA GLU A 78 8.76 -6.58 -6.41
C GLU A 78 7.66 -7.21 -7.28
N PRO A 79 8.01 -7.83 -8.42
CA PRO A 79 7.04 -8.55 -9.23
C PRO A 79 6.51 -9.74 -8.41
N THR A 80 5.25 -9.67 -7.95
CA THR A 80 4.57 -10.86 -7.43
C THR A 80 4.52 -11.89 -8.54
N ALA A 81 5.30 -12.97 -8.41
CA ALA A 81 5.10 -14.16 -9.21
C ALA A 81 3.64 -14.59 -9.06
N SER A 82 2.94 -14.72 -10.18
CA SER A 82 1.54 -15.15 -10.22
C SER A 82 1.39 -16.49 -9.49
N GLN A 83 0.90 -16.48 -8.25
CA GLN A 83 0.23 -17.65 -7.72
C GLN A 83 -1.19 -17.64 -8.29
N ALA A 84 -1.31 -18.23 -9.49
CA ALA A 84 -2.58 -18.74 -9.96
C ALA A 84 -2.96 -19.89 -9.01
N ALA A 85 -4.08 -19.72 -8.31
CA ALA A 85 -4.82 -20.82 -7.73
C ALA A 85 -5.82 -21.31 -8.78
#